data_AF-A0A536DSC3-F1
#
_entry.id   AF-A0A536DSC3-F1
#
_cell.length_a   1.000
_cell.length_b   1.000
_cell.length_c   1.000
_cell.angle_alpha   90.00
_cell.angle_beta   90.00
_cell.angle_gamma   90.00
#
_symmetry.space_group_name_H-M   'P 1'
#
loop_
_entity.id
_entity.type
_entity.pdbx_description
1 polymer ?
#
loop_
_entity_poly.entity_id
_entity_poly.type
_entity_poly.pdbx_seq_one_letter_code
_entity_poly.pdbx_strand_id
1 'polypeptide(L)'
;MQDFARTGAAVGATTATLEKTRVLGAYFRTLDDDDLRRGAIFMSGRAFGPSQRRTLGLGWRAINKVVVSISGRTEEELGRIFRKHSDLGDWAGEALEGRTQNEDASLEEIAAALEAIRSA
;
A
#
# COMPACT_ATOMS: atom_id res chain seq x y z
N MET A 1 6.89 7.88 0.87
CA MET A 1 6.09 6.66 1.13
C MET A 1 6.62 5.80 2.27
N GLN A 2 7.92 5.76 2.56
CA GLN A 2 8.44 4.95 3.67
C GLN A 2 7.79 5.30 5.02
N ASP A 3 7.68 6.59 5.35
CA ASP A 3 7.05 7.01 6.62
C ASP A 3 5.55 6.68 6.68
N PHE A 4 4.86 6.76 5.54
CA PHE A 4 3.48 6.30 5.42
C PHE A 4 3.38 4.80 5.76
N ALA A 5 4.21 3.96 5.14
CA ALA A 5 4.18 2.51 5.36
C ALA A 5 4.53 2.14 6.81
N ARG A 6 5.57 2.78 7.39
CA ARG A 6 5.94 2.62 8.79
C ARG A 6 4.79 3.02 9.74
N THR A 7 4.12 4.14 9.45
CA THR A 7 2.96 4.60 10.22
C THR A 7 1.81 3.60 10.14
N GLY A 8 1.50 3.09 8.94
CA GLY A 8 0.46 2.09 8.73
C GLY A 8 0.72 0.80 9.49
N ALA A 9 1.96 0.30 9.46
CA ALA A 9 2.39 -0.87 10.22
C ALA A 9 2.23 -0.64 11.74
N ALA A 10 2.63 0.52 12.26
CA ALA A 10 2.47 0.86 13.68
C ALA A 10 1.00 0.94 14.10
N VAL A 11 0.12 1.49 13.25
CA VAL A 11 -1.33 1.53 13.49
C VAL A 11 -1.95 0.14 13.47
N GLY A 12 -1.53 -0.72 12.55
CA GLY A 12 -1.98 -2.11 12.44
C GLY A 12 -1.53 -3.00 13.60
N ALA A 13 -0.38 -2.69 14.20
CA ALA A 13 0.22 -3.46 15.30
C ALA A 13 -0.45 -3.26 16.66
N THR A 14 -1.45 -2.38 16.77
CA THR A 14 -2.14 -2.10 18.04
C THR A 14 -3.66 -2.16 17.89
N THR A 15 -4.36 -2.50 18.96
CA THR A 15 -5.83 -2.43 19.05
C THR A 15 -6.31 -1.17 19.78
N ALA A 16 -5.42 -0.45 20.47
CA ALA A 16 -5.79 0.71 21.29
C ALA A 16 -6.09 1.93 20.41
N THR A 17 -7.35 2.38 20.41
CA THR A 17 -7.81 3.52 19.59
C THR A 17 -7.03 4.80 19.87
N LEU A 18 -6.74 5.12 21.14
CA LEU A 18 -5.96 6.30 21.50
C LEU A 18 -4.54 6.26 20.94
N GLU A 19 -3.92 5.07 20.91
CA GLU A 19 -2.59 4.90 20.37
C GLU A 19 -2.58 5.07 18.84
N LYS A 20 -3.58 4.52 18.15
CA LYS A 20 -3.78 4.76 16.71
C LYS A 20 -3.91 6.26 16.41
N THR A 21 -4.74 6.97 17.18
CA THR A 21 -4.92 8.42 17.04
C THR A 21 -3.61 9.18 17.29
N ARG A 22 -2.83 8.78 18.30
CA ARG A 22 -1.53 9.39 18.60
C ARG A 22 -0.54 9.22 17.45
N VAL A 23 -0.41 7.99 16.93
CA VAL A 23 0.50 7.65 15.82
C VAL A 23 0.10 8.39 14.54
N LEU A 24 -1.17 8.31 14.14
CA LEU A 24 -1.68 9.02 12.96
C LEU A 24 -1.54 10.53 13.09
N GLY A 25 -1.89 11.10 14.24
CA GLY A 25 -1.76 12.54 14.48
C GLY A 25 -0.31 13.02 14.46
N ALA A 26 0.64 12.21 14.94
CA ALA A 26 2.06 12.53 14.85
C ALA A 26 2.53 12.57 13.39
N TYR A 27 2.15 11.57 12.59
CA TYR A 27 2.47 11.51 11.16
C TYR A 27 1.81 12.66 10.38
N PHE A 28 0.52 12.91 10.56
CA PHE A 28 -0.19 13.95 9.81
C PHE A 28 0.33 15.37 10.06
N ARG A 29 0.90 15.64 11.23
CA ARG A 29 1.53 16.95 11.51
C ARG A 29 2.82 17.20 10.73
N THR A 30 3.41 16.17 10.11
CA THR A 30 4.63 16.33 9.30
C THR A 30 4.33 16.59 7.83
N LEU A 31 3.07 16.54 7.41
CA LEU A 31 2.67 16.66 6.00
C LEU A 31 2.19 18.08 5.70
N ASP A 32 2.37 18.52 4.44
CA ASP A 32 1.65 19.66 3.90
C ASP A 32 0.16 19.34 3.64
N ASP A 33 -0.63 20.35 3.27
CA ASP A 33 -2.07 20.21 3.07
C ASP A 33 -2.45 19.20 1.96
N ASP A 34 -1.65 19.10 0.90
CA ASP A 34 -1.95 18.21 -0.22
C ASP A 34 -1.64 16.76 0.13
N ASP A 35 -0.49 16.52 0.75
CA ASP A 35 -0.09 15.20 1.23
C ASP A 35 -0.88 14.75 2.45
N LEU A 36 -1.34 15.67 3.30
CA LEU A 36 -2.27 15.38 4.38
C LEU A 36 -3.58 14.80 3.81
N ARG A 37 -4.14 15.42 2.76
CA ARG A 37 -5.34 14.92 2.10
C ARG A 37 -5.12 13.53 1.49
N ARG A 38 -4.02 13.32 0.76
CA ARG A 38 -3.68 12.02 0.16
C ARG A 38 -3.48 10.95 1.24
N GLY A 39 -2.66 11.25 2.24
CA GLY A 39 -2.32 10.36 3.35
C GLY A 39 -3.55 9.94 4.16
N ALA A 40 -4.47 10.85 4.46
CA ALA A 40 -5.71 10.53 5.16
C ALA A 40 -6.62 9.58 4.35
N ILE A 41 -6.72 9.80 3.03
CA ILE A 41 -7.47 8.91 2.13
C ILE A 41 -6.85 7.51 2.12
N PHE A 42 -5.53 7.41 1.93
CA PHE A 42 -4.85 6.11 1.84
C PHE A 42 -4.88 5.35 3.16
N MET A 43 -4.68 6.02 4.31
CA MET A 43 -4.78 5.40 5.64
C MET A 43 -6.18 4.86 5.95
N SER A 44 -7.22 5.35 5.27
CA SER A 44 -8.58 4.80 5.35
C SER A 44 -8.81 3.55 4.51
N GLY A 45 -7.76 3.02 3.85
CA GLY A 45 -7.84 1.87 2.96
C GLY A 45 -8.50 2.18 1.61
N ARG A 46 -8.47 3.45 1.18
CA ARG A 46 -9.12 3.92 -0.05
C ARG A 46 -8.09 4.50 -1.01
N ALA A 47 -8.27 4.25 -2.32
CA ALA A 47 -7.47 4.89 -3.37
C ALA A 47 -7.93 6.32 -3.68
N PHE A 48 -9.23 6.61 -3.53
CA PHE A 48 -9.84 7.89 -3.88
C PHE A 48 -10.70 8.43 -2.74
N GLY A 49 -10.80 9.76 -2.68
CA GLY A 49 -11.62 10.45 -1.69
C GLY A 49 -13.12 10.12 -1.85
N PRO A 50 -13.90 10.12 -0.75
CA PRO A 50 -15.30 9.72 -0.77
C PRO A 50 -16.21 10.61 -1.64
N SER A 51 -15.83 11.88 -1.84
CA SER A 51 -16.56 12.82 -2.71
C SER A 51 -16.54 12.42 -4.19
N GLN A 52 -15.54 11.64 -4.61
CA GLN A 52 -15.32 11.36 -6.02
C GLN A 52 -16.16 10.18 -6.54
N ARG A 53 -16.77 9.36 -5.66
CA ARG A 53 -17.54 8.14 -6.02
C ARG A 53 -16.84 7.25 -7.07
N ARG A 54 -15.52 7.06 -6.93
CA ARG A 54 -14.68 6.31 -7.88
C ARG A 54 -14.15 5.03 -7.25
N THR A 55 -13.99 4.01 -8.09
CA THR A 55 -13.34 2.73 -7.75
C THR A 55 -12.11 2.53 -8.64
N LEU A 56 -11.05 1.93 -8.10
CA LEU A 56 -9.82 1.64 -8.85
C LEU A 56 -10.03 0.53 -9.90
N GLY A 57 -10.95 -0.40 -9.65
CA GLY A 57 -11.21 -1.52 -10.56
C GLY A 57 -10.11 -2.60 -10.57
N LEU A 58 -9.10 -2.49 -9.72
CA LEU A 58 -7.98 -3.43 -9.67
C LEU A 58 -8.33 -4.66 -8.82
N GLY A 59 -8.47 -5.81 -9.48
CA GLY A 59 -8.70 -7.10 -8.83
C GLY A 59 -7.41 -7.88 -8.55
N TRP A 60 -7.52 -8.86 -7.66
CA TRP A 60 -6.41 -9.76 -7.27
C TRP A 60 -5.66 -10.38 -8.45
N ARG A 61 -6.34 -10.83 -9.51
CA ARG A 61 -5.70 -11.45 -10.68
C ARG A 61 -4.66 -10.54 -11.34
N ALA A 62 -4.94 -9.24 -11.42
CA ALA A 62 -4.02 -8.27 -12.00
C ALA A 62 -2.78 -8.08 -11.10
N ILE A 63 -2.99 -7.95 -9.79
CA ILE A 63 -1.92 -7.84 -8.80
C ILE A 63 -1.01 -9.08 -8.85
N ASN A 64 -1.61 -10.27 -8.83
CA ASN A 64 -0.87 -11.53 -8.89
C ASN A 64 0.01 -11.61 -10.15
N LYS A 65 -0.53 -11.28 -11.33
CA LYS A 65 0.22 -11.30 -12.59
C LYS A 65 1.43 -10.36 -12.54
N VAL A 66 1.27 -9.16 -11.98
CA VAL A 66 2.38 -8.18 -11.86
C VAL A 66 3.44 -8.70 -10.89
N VAL A 67 3.06 -9.16 -9.69
CA VAL A 67 4.00 -9.69 -8.70
C VAL A 67 4.79 -10.88 -9.25
N VAL A 68 4.12 -11.83 -9.94
CA VAL A 68 4.79 -12.94 -10.63
C VAL A 68 5.81 -12.39 -11.63
N SER A 69 5.41 -11.44 -12.47
CA SER A 69 6.28 -10.87 -13.51
C SER A 69 7.51 -10.14 -12.96
N ILE A 70 7.40 -9.41 -11.86
CA ILE A 70 8.50 -8.59 -11.33
C ILE A 70 9.31 -9.29 -10.25
N SER A 71 8.79 -10.35 -9.63
CA SER A 71 9.52 -11.12 -8.61
C SER A 71 10.70 -11.93 -9.17
N GLY A 72 10.62 -12.34 -10.44
CA GLY A 72 11.58 -13.28 -11.04
C GLY A 72 11.64 -14.64 -10.36
N ARG A 73 10.65 -14.98 -9.52
CA ARG A 73 10.54 -16.25 -8.78
C ARG A 73 9.78 -17.29 -9.59
N THR A 74 10.02 -18.57 -9.32
CA THR A 74 9.25 -19.65 -9.95
C THR A 74 7.84 -19.76 -9.36
N GLU A 75 6.93 -20.41 -10.08
CA GLU A 75 5.58 -20.65 -9.60
C GLU A 75 5.56 -21.48 -8.30
N GLU A 76 6.48 -22.44 -8.16
CA GLU A 76 6.61 -23.25 -6.95
C GLU A 76 7.06 -22.42 -5.74
N GLU A 77 7.99 -21.48 -5.93
CA GLU A 77 8.44 -20.56 -4.89
C GLU A 77 7.29 -19.64 -4.44
N LEU A 78 6.60 -19.01 -5.39
CA LEU A 78 5.47 -18.13 -5.12
C LEU A 78 4.30 -18.87 -4.47
N GLY A 79 4.04 -20.11 -4.88
CA GLY A 79 3.04 -20.98 -4.26
C GLY A 79 3.39 -21.36 -2.82
N ARG A 80 4.67 -21.55 -2.49
CA ARG A 80 5.10 -21.75 -1.09
C ARG A 80 4.89 -20.50 -0.25
N ILE A 81 5.29 -19.33 -0.75
CA ILE A 81 5.11 -18.04 -0.06
C ILE A 81 3.62 -17.78 0.17
N PHE A 82 2.78 -18.00 -0.85
CA PHE A 82 1.33 -17.81 -0.76
C PHE A 82 0.68 -18.64 0.35
N ARG A 83 1.14 -19.89 0.56
CA ARG A 83 0.61 -20.73 1.65
C ARG A 83 1.02 -20.30 3.05
N LYS A 84 2.08 -19.49 3.19
CA LYS A 84 2.50 -18.96 4.49
C LYS A 84 1.66 -17.78 4.95
N HIS A 85 1.14 -17.00 3.99
CA HIS A 85 0.50 -15.72 4.26
C HIS A 85 -1.01 -15.80 4.03
N SER A 86 -1.77 -15.21 4.94
CA SER A 86 -3.23 -15.04 4.78
C SER A 86 -3.61 -13.68 4.20
N ASP A 87 -2.62 -12.80 4.04
CA ASP A 87 -2.77 -11.46 3.47
C ASP A 87 -1.96 -11.31 2.17
N LEU A 88 -2.52 -10.53 1.25
CA LEU A 88 -1.93 -10.33 -0.07
C LEU A 88 -0.74 -9.37 -0.05
N GLY A 89 -0.75 -8.39 0.87
CA GLY A 89 0.35 -7.47 1.08
C GLY A 89 1.56 -8.19 1.66
N ASP A 90 1.36 -9.04 2.66
CA ASP A 90 2.44 -9.87 3.25
C ASP A 90 3.02 -10.83 2.21
N TRP A 91 2.15 -11.49 1.43
CA TRP A 91 2.58 -12.33 0.31
C TRP A 91 3.42 -11.54 -0.70
N ALA A 92 2.95 -10.37 -1.13
CA ALA A 92 3.67 -9.53 -2.09
C ALA A 92 5.00 -9.04 -1.51
N GLY A 93 5.05 -8.70 -0.22
CA GLY A 93 6.27 -8.31 0.48
C GLY A 93 7.35 -9.38 0.41
N GLU A 94 7.08 -10.62 0.86
CA GLU A 94 8.04 -11.72 0.79
C GLU A 94 8.34 -12.12 -0.68
N ALA A 95 7.34 -12.04 -1.56
CA ALA A 95 7.49 -12.34 -2.98
C ALA A 95 8.32 -11.31 -3.75
N LEU A 96 8.60 -10.12 -3.20
CA LEU A 96 9.44 -9.09 -3.82
C LEU A 96 10.74 -8.83 -3.07
N GLU A 97 10.87 -9.34 -1.83
CA GLU A 97 12.05 -9.16 -1.01
C GLU A 97 13.34 -9.61 -1.73
N GLY A 98 14.29 -8.66 -1.84
CA GLY A 98 15.58 -8.85 -2.51
C GLY A 98 15.52 -8.98 -4.03
N ARG A 99 14.37 -8.73 -4.66
CA ARG A 99 14.18 -8.90 -6.12
C ARG A 99 13.92 -7.60 -6.87
N THR A 100 13.45 -6.58 -6.19
CA THR A 100 13.22 -5.24 -6.76
C THR A 100 14.20 -4.22 -6.20
N GLN A 101 14.44 -3.16 -6.96
CA GLN A 101 15.11 -1.97 -6.44
C GLN A 101 14.04 -1.06 -5.83
N ASN A 102 14.15 -0.81 -4.52
CA ASN A 102 13.22 0.06 -3.83
C ASN A 102 13.64 1.51 -4.06
N GLU A 103 12.81 2.25 -4.79
CA GLU A 103 12.93 3.69 -4.93
C GLU A 103 11.94 4.37 -4.00
N ASP A 104 12.32 5.54 -3.48
CA ASP A 104 11.40 6.35 -2.71
C ASP A 104 10.33 6.95 -3.61
N ALA A 105 9.07 6.67 -3.28
CA ALA A 105 7.91 7.30 -3.92
C ALA A 105 7.28 8.32 -2.97
N SER A 106 6.84 9.45 -3.50
CA SER A 106 5.99 10.43 -2.83
C SER A 106 4.53 9.97 -2.78
N LEU A 107 3.71 10.61 -1.92
CA LEU A 107 2.27 10.35 -1.91
C LEU A 107 1.61 10.82 -3.22
N GLU A 108 2.15 11.88 -3.83
CA GLU A 108 1.70 12.39 -5.12
C GLU A 108 1.93 11.39 -6.26
N GLU A 109 3.11 10.78 -6.36
CA GLU A 109 3.40 9.78 -7.38
C GLU A 109 2.49 8.55 -7.24
N ILE A 110 2.22 8.11 -6.01
CA ILE A 110 1.26 7.03 -5.77
C ILE A 110 -0.16 7.45 -6.20
N ALA A 111 -0.58 8.68 -5.89
CA ALA A 111 -1.88 9.18 -6.33
C ALA A 111 -1.99 9.23 -7.87
N ALA A 112 -0.94 9.68 -8.55
CA ALA A 112 -0.86 9.71 -10.01
C ALA A 112 -0.89 8.30 -10.61
N ALA A 113 -0.17 7.34 -10.02
CA ALA A 113 -0.16 5.95 -10.47
C ALA A 113 -1.55 5.28 -10.31
N LEU A 114 -2.23 5.51 -9.18
CA LEU A 114 -3.59 5.03 -8.95
C LEU A 114 -4.58 5.63 -9.96
N GLU A 115 -4.41 6.90 -10.32
CA GLU A 115 -5.21 7.55 -11.36
C GLU A 115 -4.97 6.92 -12.73
N ALA A 116 -3.70 6.69 -13.09
CA ALA A 116 -3.32 6.06 -14.36
C ALA A 116 -3.91 4.65 -14.49
N ILE A 117 -3.79 3.82 -13.45
CA ILE A 117 -4.37 2.45 -13.40
C ILE A 117 -5.87 2.49 -13.64
N ARG A 118 -6.58 3.44 -13.02
CA ARG A 118 -8.03 3.58 -13.15
C ARG A 118 -8.45 4.00 -14.57
N SER A 119 -7.59 4.68 -15.32
CA SER A 119 -7.85 5.17 -16.67
C SER A 119 -7.39 4.23 -17.80
N ALA A 120 -6.69 3.15 -17.46
CA ALA A 120 -6.20 2.14 -18.41
C ALA A 120 -7.30 1.13 -18.81
#